data_AF-A0A9D5YCI3-F1
#
_entry.id   AF-A0A9D5YCI3-F1
#
_cell.length_a   1.000
_cell.length_b   1.000
_cell.length_c   1.000
_cell.angle_alpha   90.00
_cell.angle_beta   90.00
_cell.angle_gamma   90.00
#
_symmetry.space_group_name_H-M   'P 1'
#
loop_
_entity.id
_entity.type
_entity.pdbx_description
1 polymer ?
#
loop_
_entity_poly.entity_id
_entity_poly.type
_entity_poly.pdbx_seq_one_letter_code
_entity_poly.pdbx_strand_id
1 'polypeptide(L)'
;MCKKTTAVLLALTILLALPLGTSAEESVPEKEGYVLDFSTEFNDELNTEYWLPQYLPHCTTNAEGSSARYKIENGCLNLFLTKDSPDYFGGQPGSTDPDNLLWIANGIQTWEKNHLHPGGNHQMNVEPFEGYATQYGYFEIRMKMPDTKGGGYASWWFIGTQDDMSSDGITSEQNGEIDVLETFFESPGVFEPKVHPWNDGNLNEWSDKVTLEGEPTDYINEFHTYAMDWRPEGITFYVDGKKVAKTYESPQYRMCMILSMYINSDFSGWDEPENNYPIEWLIDYVRVYKDKNGYDESDRLNNFQRFIKDICNSLAAFRQEVDLFFENLHTQFCLFFEQILSRIPALYTTKISN
;
A
#
# COMPACT_ATOMS: atom_id res chain seq x y z
N MET A 1 23.08 5.86 81.63
CA MET A 1 21.99 5.10 80.99
C MET A 1 21.15 6.05 80.17
N CYS A 2 21.38 6.04 78.86
CA CYS A 2 20.70 6.85 77.85
C CYS A 2 19.40 6.15 77.46
N LYS A 3 18.24 6.82 77.50
CA LYS A 3 16.99 6.31 76.94
C LYS A 3 16.50 7.25 75.84
N LYS A 4 16.41 6.65 74.65
CA LYS A 4 15.97 7.20 73.38
C LYS A 4 14.48 7.52 73.42
N THR A 5 14.07 8.59 72.76
CA THR A 5 12.72 8.69 72.19
C THR A 5 12.85 9.32 70.81
N THR A 6 12.59 8.51 69.80
CA THR A 6 12.67 8.83 68.38
C THR A 6 11.44 9.65 67.99
N ALA A 7 11.63 10.88 67.48
CA ALA A 7 10.57 11.61 66.80
C ALA A 7 10.64 11.27 65.30
N VAL A 8 9.54 10.73 64.77
CA VAL A 8 9.38 10.42 63.35
C VAL A 8 9.11 11.72 62.59
N LEU A 9 9.96 12.03 61.62
CA LEU A 9 9.80 13.17 60.71
C LEU A 9 8.79 12.77 59.62
N LEU A 10 7.59 13.36 59.63
CA LEU A 10 6.60 13.17 58.58
C LEU A 10 7.00 14.08 57.40
N ALA A 11 7.57 13.50 56.34
CA ALA A 11 7.83 14.21 55.09
C ALA A 11 6.50 14.43 54.36
N LEU A 12 6.07 15.69 54.27
CA LEU A 12 4.90 16.11 53.51
C LEU A 12 5.29 16.22 52.03
N THR A 13 5.01 15.19 51.24
CA THR A 13 5.20 15.23 49.78
C THR A 13 4.13 16.14 49.18
N ILE A 14 4.54 17.34 48.75
CA ILE A 14 3.68 18.22 47.94
C ILE A 14 3.62 17.61 46.54
N LEU A 15 2.49 16.96 46.23
CA LEU A 15 2.16 16.55 44.88
C LEU A 15 1.85 17.83 44.08
N LEU A 16 2.78 18.28 43.25
CA LEU A 16 2.50 19.26 42.21
C LEU A 16 1.55 18.58 41.21
N ALA A 17 0.27 18.93 41.27
CA ALA A 17 -0.67 18.62 40.21
C ALA A 17 -0.20 19.34 38.94
N LEU A 18 0.37 18.58 38.01
CA LEU A 18 0.53 19.04 36.64
C LEU A 18 -0.87 19.34 36.09
N PRO A 19 -1.08 20.44 35.34
CA PRO A 19 -2.36 20.67 34.71
C PRO A 19 -2.61 19.50 33.76
N LEU A 20 -3.75 18.82 33.92
CA LEU A 20 -4.28 17.98 32.86
C LEU A 20 -4.41 18.88 31.64
N GLY A 21 -3.54 18.66 30.64
CA GLY A 21 -3.69 19.27 29.34
C GLY A 21 -5.07 18.87 28.83
N THR A 22 -5.94 19.85 28.64
CA THR A 22 -7.06 19.72 27.72
C THR A 22 -6.45 19.30 26.39
N SER A 23 -6.81 18.10 25.90
CA SER A 23 -6.56 17.72 24.51
C SER A 23 -7.11 18.86 23.67
N ALA A 24 -6.21 19.63 23.06
CA ALA A 24 -6.60 20.45 21.94
C ALA A 24 -7.03 19.45 20.87
N GLU A 25 -8.22 19.63 20.29
CA GLU A 25 -8.54 18.98 19.02
C GLU A 25 -7.39 19.32 18.08
N GLU A 26 -6.54 18.33 17.79
CA GLU A 26 -5.43 18.51 16.87
C GLU A 26 -6.08 18.72 15.50
N SER A 27 -6.07 19.96 15.02
CA SER A 27 -6.65 20.30 13.73
C SER A 27 -5.92 19.51 12.65
N VAL A 28 -6.67 18.79 11.80
CA VAL A 28 -6.13 18.07 10.64
C VAL A 28 -5.21 19.02 9.86
N PRO A 29 -3.92 18.67 9.65
CA PRO A 29 -2.97 19.55 8.98
C PRO A 29 -3.43 19.96 7.58
N GLU A 30 -3.21 21.23 7.23
CA GLU A 30 -3.37 21.68 5.86
C GLU A 30 -2.34 21.01 4.95
N LYS A 31 -2.76 20.65 3.74
CA LYS A 31 -1.88 20.12 2.69
C LYS A 31 -1.81 21.11 1.54
N GLU A 32 -0.63 21.68 1.28
CA GLU A 32 -0.46 22.69 0.23
C GLU A 32 -0.91 22.16 -1.13
N GLY A 33 -1.79 22.91 -1.80
CA GLY A 33 -2.33 22.52 -3.11
C GLY A 33 -3.60 21.66 -3.04
N TYR A 34 -4.02 21.25 -1.84
CA TYR A 34 -5.14 20.35 -1.64
C TYR A 34 -6.20 20.94 -0.68
N VAL A 35 -7.40 20.36 -0.73
CA VAL A 35 -8.50 20.61 0.20
C VAL A 35 -8.86 19.28 0.86
N LEU A 36 -9.07 19.27 2.18
CA LEU A 36 -9.51 18.06 2.90
C LEU A 36 -10.91 17.65 2.43
N ASP A 37 -11.07 16.38 2.09
CA ASP A 37 -12.33 15.78 1.61
C ASP A 37 -12.91 14.80 2.64
N PHE A 38 -12.04 14.02 3.27
CA PHE A 38 -12.40 13.06 4.31
C PHE A 38 -11.26 12.89 5.32
N SER A 39 -11.60 12.68 6.59
CA SER A 39 -10.64 12.32 7.62
C SER A 39 -11.29 11.46 8.71
N THR A 40 -10.54 10.49 9.22
CA THR A 40 -10.79 9.84 10.49
C THR A 40 -9.50 9.86 11.32
N GLU A 41 -9.60 10.40 12.52
CA GLU A 41 -8.45 10.59 13.43
C GLU A 41 -8.48 9.61 14.62
N PHE A 42 -9.46 8.69 14.63
CA PHE A 42 -9.62 7.62 15.64
C PHE A 42 -9.39 8.06 17.11
N ASN A 43 -9.92 9.22 17.49
CA ASN A 43 -9.75 9.76 18.85
C ASN A 43 -10.72 9.19 19.89
N ASP A 44 -11.94 8.82 19.46
CA ASP A 44 -13.03 8.41 20.35
C ASP A 44 -13.56 7.02 20.00
N GLU A 45 -14.68 6.93 19.28
CA GLU A 45 -15.31 5.70 18.83
C GLU A 45 -15.25 5.56 17.31
N LEU A 46 -15.47 4.35 16.81
CA LEU A 46 -15.48 4.11 15.37
C LEU A 46 -16.73 4.79 14.80
N ASN A 47 -16.53 5.78 13.92
CA ASN A 47 -17.65 6.41 13.25
C ASN A 47 -18.29 5.43 12.26
N THR A 48 -19.38 4.80 12.68
CA THR A 48 -20.12 3.81 11.90
C THR A 48 -20.99 4.41 10.80
N GLU A 49 -21.05 5.73 10.66
CA GLU A 49 -21.57 6.38 9.46
C GLU A 49 -20.58 6.24 8.29
N TYR A 50 -19.27 6.15 8.58
CA TYR A 50 -18.23 6.03 7.55
C TYR A 50 -17.63 4.63 7.44
N TRP A 51 -17.56 3.88 8.54
CA TRP A 51 -16.88 2.59 8.60
C TRP A 51 -17.84 1.47 9.01
N LEU A 52 -18.01 0.49 8.12
CA LEU A 52 -18.62 -0.79 8.44
C LEU A 52 -17.60 -1.64 9.21
N PRO A 53 -17.89 -2.07 10.47
CA PRO A 53 -17.00 -2.90 11.26
C PRO A 53 -17.08 -4.38 10.85
N GLN A 54 -17.00 -4.65 9.56
CA GLN A 54 -16.97 -5.98 8.98
C GLN A 54 -16.03 -6.00 7.77
N TYR A 55 -15.47 -7.16 7.50
CA TYR A 55 -14.70 -7.45 6.30
C TYR A 55 -15.54 -8.27 5.32
N LEU A 56 -15.80 -7.72 4.13
CA LEU A 56 -16.55 -8.28 3.00
C LEU A 56 -17.65 -9.28 3.40
N PRO A 57 -18.63 -8.88 4.25
CA PRO A 57 -19.58 -9.82 4.85
C PRO A 57 -20.45 -10.59 3.84
N HIS A 58 -20.58 -10.11 2.60
CA HIS A 58 -21.22 -10.85 1.51
C HIS A 58 -20.39 -12.04 1.01
N CYS A 59 -19.06 -12.02 1.20
CA CYS A 59 -18.14 -13.08 0.81
C CYS A 59 -18.10 -14.26 1.79
N THR A 60 -18.92 -14.27 2.85
CA THR A 60 -18.94 -15.37 3.82
C THR A 60 -20.31 -15.66 4.41
N THR A 61 -20.55 -16.91 4.78
CA THR A 61 -21.70 -17.31 5.61
C THR A 61 -21.45 -17.15 7.12
N ASN A 62 -20.20 -16.92 7.54
CA ASN A 62 -19.82 -16.76 8.93
C ASN A 62 -19.77 -15.28 9.34
N ALA A 63 -20.86 -14.79 9.92
CA ALA A 63 -20.96 -13.42 10.43
C ALA A 63 -19.92 -13.08 11.52
N GLU A 64 -19.55 -14.05 12.37
CA GLU A 64 -18.56 -13.83 13.42
C GLU A 64 -17.15 -13.68 12.83
N GLY A 65 -16.85 -14.47 11.80
CA GLY A 65 -15.62 -14.42 11.02
C GLY A 65 -15.39 -13.05 10.37
N SER A 66 -16.43 -12.51 9.74
CA SER A 66 -16.39 -11.18 9.11
C SER A 66 -16.39 -10.00 10.08
N SER A 67 -16.85 -10.18 11.32
CA SER A 67 -16.96 -9.07 12.29
C SER A 67 -15.59 -8.55 12.73
N ALA A 68 -15.42 -7.23 12.72
CA ALA A 68 -14.17 -6.60 13.09
C ALA A 68 -13.86 -6.75 14.59
N ARG A 69 -12.59 -7.01 14.88
CA ARG A 69 -11.98 -7.03 16.20
C ARG A 69 -11.10 -5.80 16.32
N TYR A 70 -11.60 -4.79 17.04
CA TYR A 70 -10.88 -3.53 17.16
C TYR A 70 -11.06 -2.88 18.54
N LYS A 71 -10.14 -1.97 18.86
CA LYS A 71 -10.25 -1.00 19.94
C LYS A 71 -9.86 0.37 19.41
N ILE A 72 -10.40 1.42 20.01
CA ILE A 72 -9.87 2.76 19.82
C ILE A 72 -9.34 3.24 21.16
N GLU A 73 -8.03 3.40 21.23
CA GLU A 73 -7.32 3.74 22.45
C GLU A 73 -6.11 4.62 22.11
N ASN A 74 -5.88 5.66 22.90
CA ASN A 74 -4.74 6.58 22.74
C ASN A 74 -4.67 7.26 21.36
N GLY A 75 -5.82 7.59 20.76
CA GLY A 75 -5.88 8.26 19.46
C GLY A 75 -5.58 7.34 18.27
N CYS A 76 -5.70 6.02 18.43
CA CYS A 76 -5.47 5.08 17.35
C CYS A 76 -6.58 4.03 17.30
N LEU A 77 -6.94 3.64 16.07
CA LEU A 77 -7.59 2.38 15.80
C LEU A 77 -6.56 1.24 15.93
N ASN A 78 -6.85 0.27 16.78
CA ASN A 78 -6.11 -0.97 16.92
C ASN A 78 -6.96 -2.11 16.36
N LEU A 79 -6.66 -2.57 15.13
CA LEU A 79 -7.20 -3.82 14.60
C LEU A 79 -6.36 -4.97 15.14
N PHE A 80 -6.98 -5.92 15.83
CA PHE A 80 -6.25 -7.00 16.47
C PHE A 80 -6.78 -8.39 16.13
N LEU A 81 -5.87 -9.37 16.09
CA LEU A 81 -6.18 -10.79 15.96
C LEU A 81 -5.66 -11.52 17.19
N THR A 82 -6.47 -12.42 17.75
CA THR A 82 -6.07 -13.35 18.81
C THR A 82 -6.00 -14.77 18.26
N LYS A 83 -5.39 -15.69 19.04
CA LYS A 83 -5.33 -17.11 18.70
C LYS A 83 -6.72 -17.75 18.50
N ASP A 84 -7.72 -17.23 19.19
CA ASP A 84 -9.11 -17.72 19.15
C ASP A 84 -9.98 -16.91 18.18
N SER A 85 -9.37 -16.13 17.27
CA SER A 85 -10.14 -15.37 16.27
C SER A 85 -10.95 -16.35 15.42
N PRO A 86 -12.23 -16.06 15.16
CA PRO A 86 -13.10 -16.92 14.38
C PRO A 86 -12.59 -17.01 12.94
N ASP A 87 -12.75 -18.20 12.39
CA ASP A 87 -12.52 -18.44 10.97
C ASP A 87 -13.49 -17.62 10.13
N TYR A 88 -13.02 -17.08 9.02
CA TYR A 88 -13.83 -16.28 8.12
C TYR A 88 -14.75 -17.11 7.22
N PHE A 89 -14.35 -18.28 6.72
CA PHE A 89 -15.17 -19.14 5.84
C PHE A 89 -15.89 -20.29 6.57
N GLY A 90 -15.64 -20.51 7.87
CA GLY A 90 -16.09 -21.67 8.65
C GLY A 90 -15.10 -22.83 8.73
N GLY A 91 -13.86 -22.62 8.26
CA GLY A 91 -12.70 -23.50 8.36
C GLY A 91 -12.39 -24.01 9.76
N GLN A 92 -11.60 -25.08 9.86
CA GLN A 92 -11.22 -25.68 11.16
C GLN A 92 -9.70 -25.65 11.38
N PRO A 93 -9.22 -25.36 12.60
CA PRO A 93 -7.80 -25.40 12.93
C PRO A 93 -7.17 -26.77 12.62
N GLY A 94 -6.02 -26.76 11.94
CA GLY A 94 -5.28 -27.98 11.57
C GLY A 94 -5.92 -28.81 10.45
N SER A 95 -6.95 -28.31 9.78
CA SER A 95 -7.47 -28.90 8.56
C SER A 95 -6.43 -28.88 7.46
N THR A 96 -6.30 -29.98 6.72
CA THR A 96 -5.50 -30.07 5.49
C THR A 96 -6.39 -30.16 4.25
N ASP A 97 -7.70 -30.05 4.42
CA ASP A 97 -8.67 -30.00 3.33
C ASP A 97 -8.67 -28.57 2.76
N PRO A 98 -8.30 -28.38 1.48
CA PRO A 98 -8.27 -27.07 0.84
C PRO A 98 -9.58 -26.29 0.95
N ASP A 99 -10.71 -26.97 1.04
CA ASP A 99 -12.04 -26.36 1.14
C ASP A 99 -12.43 -26.00 2.59
N ASN A 100 -11.58 -26.30 3.58
CA ASN A 100 -11.86 -26.14 5.01
C ASN A 100 -10.63 -25.63 5.78
N LEU A 101 -9.73 -24.90 5.10
CA LEU A 101 -8.54 -24.31 5.73
C LEU A 101 -8.95 -23.16 6.65
N LEU A 102 -8.17 -22.96 7.71
CA LEU A 102 -8.42 -21.90 8.69
C LEU A 102 -7.99 -20.55 8.08
N TRP A 103 -8.91 -19.75 7.56
CA TRP A 103 -8.66 -18.42 7.01
C TRP A 103 -9.19 -17.35 7.97
N ILE A 104 -8.31 -16.50 8.50
CA ILE A 104 -8.74 -15.47 9.45
C ILE A 104 -8.46 -14.11 8.84
N ALA A 105 -9.54 -13.34 8.66
CA ALA A 105 -9.50 -11.94 8.29
C ALA A 105 -10.05 -11.08 9.41
N ASN A 106 -9.58 -9.84 9.50
CA ASN A 106 -10.16 -8.81 10.36
C ASN A 106 -10.03 -7.48 9.65
N GLY A 107 -11.11 -6.73 9.53
CA GLY A 107 -11.06 -5.46 8.84
C GLY A 107 -12.32 -4.65 8.95
N ILE A 108 -12.21 -3.40 8.49
CA ILE A 108 -13.29 -2.44 8.36
C ILE A 108 -13.27 -1.86 6.95
N GLN A 109 -14.42 -1.43 6.45
CA GLN A 109 -14.55 -0.90 5.10
C GLN A 109 -15.53 0.26 5.01
N THR A 110 -15.38 1.09 3.99
CA THR A 110 -16.20 2.31 3.84
C THR A 110 -17.43 2.13 2.95
N TRP A 111 -17.60 0.97 2.34
CA TRP A 111 -18.71 0.67 1.42
C TRP A 111 -18.96 -0.83 1.37
N GLU A 112 -20.21 -1.27 1.20
CA GLU A 112 -20.56 -2.68 1.05
C GLU A 112 -21.83 -2.82 0.19
N LYS A 113 -21.89 -3.86 -0.65
CA LYS A 113 -23.04 -4.26 -1.45
C LYS A 113 -22.85 -5.69 -1.94
N ASN A 114 -23.96 -6.34 -2.28
CA ASN A 114 -23.91 -7.63 -2.97
C ASN A 114 -22.95 -7.59 -4.16
N HIS A 115 -22.17 -8.66 -4.30
CA HIS A 115 -21.22 -8.87 -5.39
C HIS A 115 -20.10 -7.83 -5.47
N LEU A 116 -19.85 -7.03 -4.43
CA LEU A 116 -18.63 -6.23 -4.31
C LEU A 116 -17.39 -7.14 -4.38
N HIS A 117 -16.31 -6.71 -5.02
CA HIS A 117 -15.09 -7.51 -5.20
C HIS A 117 -15.29 -8.80 -6.05
N PRO A 118 -14.60 -8.94 -7.18
CA PRO A 118 -14.78 -10.09 -8.06
C PRO A 118 -14.22 -11.39 -7.45
N GLY A 119 -14.95 -12.50 -7.60
CA GLY A 119 -14.41 -13.85 -7.34
C GLY A 119 -14.68 -14.43 -5.95
N GLY A 120 -15.47 -13.78 -5.09
CA GLY A 120 -15.90 -14.37 -3.82
C GLY A 120 -16.70 -15.67 -4.03
N ASN A 121 -16.19 -16.80 -3.51
CA ASN A 121 -16.81 -18.13 -3.63
C ASN A 121 -18.17 -18.24 -2.93
N HIS A 122 -18.42 -17.39 -1.93
CA HIS A 122 -19.72 -17.23 -1.29
C HIS A 122 -20.26 -15.84 -1.65
N GLN A 123 -21.55 -15.76 -1.91
CA GLN A 123 -22.24 -14.51 -2.24
C GLN A 123 -23.53 -14.46 -1.42
N MET A 124 -23.49 -13.72 -0.33
CA MET A 124 -24.60 -13.50 0.58
C MET A 124 -25.24 -12.15 0.27
N ASN A 125 -26.55 -12.08 0.46
CA ASN A 125 -27.23 -10.79 0.45
C ASN A 125 -26.89 -10.04 1.73
N VAL A 126 -26.43 -8.81 1.57
CA VAL A 126 -26.14 -7.86 2.64
C VAL A 126 -26.96 -6.59 2.44
N GLU A 127 -27.21 -5.87 3.53
CA GLU A 127 -27.74 -4.52 3.42
C GLU A 127 -26.63 -3.61 2.87
N PRO A 128 -26.88 -2.83 1.79
CA PRO A 128 -25.88 -1.91 1.28
C PRO A 128 -25.44 -0.91 2.35
N PHE A 129 -24.13 -0.64 2.37
CA PHE A 129 -23.52 0.35 3.24
C PHE A 129 -22.75 1.34 2.38
N GLU A 130 -22.95 2.64 2.62
CA GLU A 130 -22.38 3.72 1.81
C GLU A 130 -21.79 4.80 2.72
N GLY A 131 -20.65 4.50 3.35
CA GLY A 131 -19.98 5.46 4.23
C GLY A 131 -19.13 6.46 3.46
N TYR A 132 -18.14 5.97 2.72
CA TYR A 132 -17.26 6.80 1.91
C TYR A 132 -16.74 6.07 0.68
N ALA A 133 -16.84 6.71 -0.47
CA ALA A 133 -16.21 6.27 -1.71
C ALA A 133 -15.96 7.50 -2.58
N THR A 134 -14.82 7.55 -3.25
CA THR A 134 -14.43 8.73 -4.02
C THR A 134 -13.54 8.36 -5.20
N GLN A 135 -13.46 9.25 -6.19
CA GLN A 135 -12.56 9.10 -7.34
C GLN A 135 -11.44 10.13 -7.27
N TYR A 136 -10.20 9.67 -7.44
CA TYR A 136 -8.97 10.46 -7.30
C TYR A 136 -8.77 11.04 -5.90
N GLY A 137 -7.57 11.54 -5.63
CA GLY A 137 -7.25 12.11 -4.33
C GLY A 137 -5.81 11.86 -3.93
N TYR A 138 -5.37 12.64 -2.95
CA TYR A 138 -4.23 12.26 -2.13
C TYR A 138 -4.74 11.57 -0.87
N PHE A 139 -4.51 10.26 -0.78
CA PHE A 139 -4.88 9.42 0.35
C PHE A 139 -3.66 9.21 1.21
N GLU A 140 -3.78 9.36 2.52
CA GLU A 140 -2.70 9.17 3.47
C GLU A 140 -3.19 8.42 4.70
N ILE A 141 -2.48 7.38 5.08
CA ILE A 141 -2.65 6.67 6.35
C ILE A 141 -1.38 6.84 7.18
N ARG A 142 -1.54 7.05 8.48
CA ARG A 142 -0.43 6.96 9.43
C ARG A 142 -0.63 5.75 10.32
N MET A 143 0.33 4.84 10.33
CA MET A 143 0.18 3.56 11.01
C MET A 143 1.52 2.97 11.43
N LYS A 144 1.46 1.96 12.29
CA LYS A 144 2.59 1.14 12.71
C LYS A 144 2.28 -0.32 12.41
N MET A 145 3.18 -1.02 11.72
CA MET A 145 2.96 -2.41 11.31
C MET A 145 2.92 -3.36 12.51
N PRO A 146 2.20 -4.49 12.44
CA PRO A 146 2.19 -5.47 13.50
C PRO A 146 3.57 -6.05 13.80
N ASP A 147 3.93 -6.12 15.08
CA ASP A 147 5.18 -6.74 15.56
C ASP A 147 5.00 -8.26 15.70
N THR A 148 4.88 -8.92 14.55
CA THR A 148 4.82 -10.38 14.45
C THR A 148 5.67 -10.85 13.28
N LYS A 149 6.01 -12.14 13.27
CA LYS A 149 6.78 -12.75 12.18
C LYS A 149 5.97 -13.84 11.51
N GLY A 150 5.90 -13.76 10.18
CA GLY A 150 5.27 -14.77 9.32
C GLY A 150 3.76 -14.91 9.52
N GLY A 151 3.18 -15.77 8.69
CA GLY A 151 1.80 -16.26 8.87
C GLY A 151 0.69 -15.26 8.59
N GLY A 152 1.00 -14.05 8.12
CA GLY A 152 0.01 -13.03 7.82
C GLY A 152 0.55 -11.75 7.19
N TYR A 153 -0.37 -10.83 6.88
CA TYR A 153 -0.09 -9.51 6.33
C TYR A 153 -1.19 -8.52 6.74
N ALA A 154 -0.84 -7.23 6.72
CA ALA A 154 -1.82 -6.15 6.78
C ALA A 154 -1.98 -5.53 5.39
N SER A 155 -3.18 -5.05 5.08
CA SER A 155 -3.51 -4.46 3.80
C SER A 155 -4.37 -3.20 3.96
N TRP A 156 -3.95 -2.15 3.24
CA TRP A 156 -4.74 -0.95 2.98
C TRP A 156 -4.97 -0.86 1.49
N TRP A 157 -6.21 -1.07 1.09
CA TRP A 157 -6.56 -1.33 -0.29
C TRP A 157 -7.92 -0.76 -0.66
N PHE A 158 -8.18 -0.70 -1.95
CA PHE A 158 -9.35 -0.06 -2.53
C PHE A 158 -9.93 -0.94 -3.62
N ILE A 159 -11.26 -0.95 -3.73
CA ILE A 159 -11.97 -1.64 -4.81
C ILE A 159 -13.01 -0.69 -5.43
N GLY A 160 -13.23 -0.78 -6.73
CA GLY A 160 -14.29 -0.03 -7.41
C GLY A 160 -15.68 -0.33 -6.81
N THR A 161 -16.55 0.67 -6.75
CA THR A 161 -17.91 0.48 -6.20
C THR A 161 -18.86 -0.26 -7.14
N GLN A 162 -18.39 -0.57 -8.36
CA GLN A 162 -19.13 -1.35 -9.35
C GLN A 162 -20.50 -0.73 -9.66
N ASP A 163 -20.56 0.58 -9.92
CA ASP A 163 -21.83 1.28 -10.15
C ASP A 163 -22.45 0.89 -11.50
N ASP A 164 -21.64 0.37 -12.41
CA ASP A 164 -22.03 -0.15 -13.72
C ASP A 164 -22.50 -1.61 -13.70
N MET A 165 -22.69 -2.19 -12.50
CA MET A 165 -23.09 -3.58 -12.33
C MET A 165 -24.24 -3.97 -13.27
N SER A 166 -24.03 -5.07 -13.99
CA SER A 166 -25.00 -5.66 -14.91
C SER A 166 -26.32 -5.98 -14.20
N SER A 167 -27.41 -6.07 -14.97
CA SER A 167 -28.74 -6.33 -14.42
C SER A 167 -28.89 -7.69 -13.74
N ASP A 168 -28.02 -8.66 -14.07
CA ASP A 168 -27.96 -9.96 -13.40
C ASP A 168 -27.08 -9.95 -12.13
N GLY A 169 -26.39 -8.83 -11.85
CA GLY A 169 -25.55 -8.65 -10.67
C GLY A 169 -24.20 -9.33 -10.73
N ILE A 170 -23.78 -9.84 -11.90
CA ILE A 170 -22.60 -10.73 -12.01
C ILE A 170 -21.36 -9.99 -12.53
N THR A 171 -21.53 -8.99 -13.38
CA THR A 171 -20.41 -8.37 -14.12
C THR A 171 -20.41 -6.85 -13.96
N SER A 172 -19.20 -6.31 -13.81
CA SER A 172 -18.91 -4.88 -13.69
C SER A 172 -17.54 -4.63 -14.31
N GLU A 173 -17.38 -3.55 -15.06
CA GLU A 173 -16.07 -3.06 -15.53
C GLU A 173 -15.48 -2.04 -14.54
N GLN A 174 -16.27 -1.52 -13.59
CA GLN A 174 -15.82 -0.64 -12.51
C GLN A 174 -15.40 -1.41 -11.25
N ASN A 175 -14.60 -2.47 -11.43
CA ASN A 175 -14.20 -3.38 -10.37
C ASN A 175 -12.68 -3.52 -10.18
N GLY A 176 -11.88 -2.62 -10.73
CA GLY A 176 -10.44 -2.58 -10.49
C GLY A 176 -10.10 -2.41 -9.01
N GLU A 177 -8.92 -2.86 -8.62
CA GLU A 177 -8.40 -2.86 -7.25
C GLU A 177 -7.07 -2.13 -7.18
N ILE A 178 -6.86 -1.39 -6.09
CA ILE A 178 -5.56 -0.79 -5.77
C ILE A 178 -5.17 -1.26 -4.37
N ASP A 179 -4.11 -2.06 -4.30
CA ASP A 179 -3.44 -2.36 -3.04
C ASP A 179 -2.40 -1.28 -2.82
N VAL A 180 -2.71 -0.31 -1.94
CA VAL A 180 -1.72 0.71 -1.59
C VAL A 180 -0.63 0.09 -0.73
N LEU A 181 -1.03 -0.79 0.18
CA LEU A 181 -0.12 -1.57 1.00
C LEU A 181 -0.63 -3.00 1.10
N GLU A 182 0.25 -3.96 0.88
CA GLU A 182 0.09 -5.37 1.22
C GLU A 182 1.40 -5.87 1.85
N THR A 183 1.62 -5.53 3.11
CA THR A 183 2.90 -5.79 3.78
C THR A 183 2.81 -7.02 4.66
N PHE A 184 3.56 -8.05 4.28
CA PHE A 184 3.74 -9.28 5.04
C PHE A 184 4.48 -9.04 6.35
N PHE A 185 4.05 -9.72 7.41
CA PHE A 185 4.66 -9.58 8.73
C PHE A 185 6.13 -10.05 8.78
N GLU A 186 6.52 -10.98 7.90
CA GLU A 186 7.92 -11.39 7.77
C GLU A 186 8.82 -10.33 7.10
N SER A 187 8.23 -9.35 6.43
CA SER A 187 8.94 -8.34 5.62
C SER A 187 8.40 -6.91 5.86
N PRO A 188 8.40 -6.39 7.10
CA PRO A 188 7.77 -5.10 7.42
C PRO A 188 8.43 -3.89 6.74
N GLY A 189 9.68 -4.02 6.28
CA GLY A 189 10.40 -3.01 5.50
C GLY A 189 10.21 -3.10 3.98
N VAL A 190 9.21 -3.86 3.51
CA VAL A 190 8.92 -4.03 2.09
C VAL A 190 7.53 -3.47 1.78
N PHE A 191 7.47 -2.60 0.77
CA PHE A 191 6.26 -1.99 0.26
C PHE A 191 5.91 -2.59 -1.11
N GLU A 192 4.71 -3.16 -1.23
CA GLU A 192 4.28 -3.93 -2.41
C GLU A 192 2.94 -3.41 -2.96
N PRO A 193 2.92 -2.23 -3.61
CA PRO A 193 1.70 -1.70 -4.18
C PRO A 193 1.31 -2.47 -5.45
N LYS A 194 0.01 -2.66 -5.66
CA LYS A 194 -0.53 -3.37 -6.82
C LYS A 194 -1.75 -2.64 -7.40
N VAL A 195 -2.00 -2.91 -8.67
CA VAL A 195 -3.24 -2.57 -9.36
C VAL A 195 -3.72 -3.82 -10.10
N HIS A 196 -4.86 -4.35 -9.69
CA HIS A 196 -5.51 -5.46 -10.38
C HIS A 196 -6.64 -4.93 -11.28
N PRO A 197 -6.65 -5.26 -12.58
CA PRO A 197 -7.65 -4.76 -13.51
C PRO A 197 -8.99 -5.48 -13.34
N TRP A 198 -8.96 -6.74 -12.89
CA TRP A 198 -10.12 -7.62 -12.85
C TRP A 198 -10.87 -7.65 -14.19
N ASN A 199 -12.08 -7.09 -14.28
CA ASN A 199 -12.85 -7.00 -15.53
C ASN A 199 -12.73 -5.63 -16.21
N ASP A 200 -12.02 -4.66 -15.62
CA ASP A 200 -11.79 -3.34 -16.21
C ASP A 200 -10.84 -3.47 -17.42
N GLY A 201 -11.42 -3.39 -18.62
CA GLY A 201 -10.65 -3.44 -19.87
C GLY A 201 -9.75 -2.22 -20.12
N ASN A 202 -9.80 -1.18 -19.28
CA ASN A 202 -8.97 0.03 -19.40
C ASN A 202 -7.76 0.04 -18.46
N LEU A 203 -7.61 -1.01 -17.63
CA LEU A 203 -6.49 -1.22 -16.73
C LEU A 203 -5.68 -2.44 -17.15
N ASN A 204 -4.42 -2.45 -16.77
CA ASN A 204 -3.58 -3.65 -16.81
C ASN A 204 -3.11 -4.02 -15.41
N GLU A 205 -2.78 -5.30 -15.25
CA GLU A 205 -2.08 -5.80 -14.08
C GLU A 205 -0.76 -5.05 -13.89
N TRP A 206 -0.57 -4.50 -12.70
CA TRP A 206 0.66 -3.82 -12.33
C TRP A 206 1.01 -4.11 -10.88
N SER A 207 2.29 -4.34 -10.61
CA SER A 207 2.84 -4.46 -9.26
C SER A 207 4.27 -3.93 -9.20
N ASP A 208 4.67 -3.49 -8.02
CA ASP A 208 6.06 -3.16 -7.69
C ASP A 208 6.42 -3.75 -6.32
N LYS A 209 7.72 -3.90 -6.05
CA LYS A 209 8.23 -4.37 -4.76
C LYS A 209 9.45 -3.57 -4.38
N VAL A 210 9.29 -2.72 -3.36
CA VAL A 210 10.28 -1.73 -2.95
C VAL A 210 10.76 -2.03 -1.53
N THR A 211 12.06 -2.26 -1.37
CA THR A 211 12.68 -2.23 -0.04
C THR A 211 12.79 -0.78 0.41
N LEU A 212 12.18 -0.47 1.55
CA LEU A 212 12.18 0.87 2.11
C LEU A 212 13.51 1.19 2.80
N GLU A 213 13.80 2.48 2.97
CA GLU A 213 15.02 2.93 3.67
C GLU A 213 14.91 2.64 5.17
N GLY A 214 16.04 2.33 5.83
CA GLY A 214 16.07 2.00 7.27
C GLY A 214 16.06 0.50 7.53
N GLU A 215 15.95 0.13 8.81
CA GLU A 215 15.88 -1.28 9.21
C GLU A 215 14.42 -1.74 9.24
N PRO A 216 14.11 -3.02 8.95
CA PRO A 216 12.75 -3.55 9.06
C PRO A 216 12.12 -3.32 10.45
N THR A 217 12.94 -3.23 11.50
CA THR A 217 12.50 -2.95 12.87
C THR A 217 11.94 -1.54 13.06
N ASP A 218 12.26 -0.59 12.19
CA ASP A 218 11.77 0.79 12.31
C ASP A 218 10.26 0.82 12.04
N TYR A 219 9.82 0.09 11.01
CA TYR A 219 8.41 0.00 10.57
C TYR A 219 7.45 -0.71 11.53
N ILE A 220 7.98 -1.55 12.44
CA ILE A 220 7.21 -2.20 13.51
C ILE A 220 7.23 -1.41 14.82
N ASN A 221 8.25 -0.58 15.06
CA ASN A 221 8.41 0.16 16.31
C ASN A 221 7.87 1.59 16.23
N GLU A 222 7.83 2.17 15.04
CA GLU A 222 7.49 3.57 14.79
C GLU A 222 6.28 3.71 13.87
N PHE A 223 5.58 4.84 14.00
CA PHE A 223 4.53 5.19 13.07
C PHE A 223 5.13 5.83 11.82
N HIS A 224 4.73 5.32 10.66
CA HIS A 224 5.10 5.84 9.35
C HIS A 224 3.85 6.32 8.60
N THR A 225 4.06 7.23 7.66
CA THR A 225 3.00 7.66 6.75
C THR A 225 3.13 6.93 5.42
N TYR A 226 2.03 6.37 4.95
CA TYR A 226 1.91 5.75 3.63
C TYR A 226 0.85 6.51 2.86
N ALA A 227 1.14 6.83 1.60
CA ALA A 227 0.23 7.65 0.82
C ALA A 227 0.18 7.27 -0.65
N MET A 228 -0.94 7.61 -1.27
CA MET A 228 -1.24 7.45 -2.68
C MET A 228 -1.75 8.78 -3.23
N ASP A 229 -1.07 9.35 -4.23
CA ASP A 229 -1.61 10.43 -5.07
C ASP A 229 -2.20 9.79 -6.33
N TRP A 230 -3.51 9.54 -6.30
CA TRP A 230 -4.28 8.95 -7.39
C TRP A 230 -4.90 10.05 -8.25
N ARG A 231 -4.50 10.08 -9.53
CA ARG A 231 -4.87 11.09 -10.53
C ARG A 231 -5.30 10.41 -11.84
N PRO A 232 -5.96 11.12 -12.78
CA PRO A 232 -6.39 10.53 -14.05
C PRO A 232 -5.28 9.85 -14.84
N GLU A 233 -4.05 10.38 -14.75
CA GLU A 233 -2.89 9.89 -15.49
C GLU A 233 -2.14 8.71 -14.86
N GLY A 234 -2.47 8.33 -13.62
CA GLY A 234 -1.72 7.33 -12.89
C GLY A 234 -1.74 7.55 -11.38
N ILE A 235 -0.96 6.72 -10.69
CA ILE A 235 -0.88 6.70 -9.24
C ILE A 235 0.58 6.82 -8.82
N THR A 236 0.87 7.73 -7.89
CA THR A 236 2.19 7.84 -7.26
C THR A 236 2.11 7.49 -5.79
N PHE A 237 2.98 6.59 -5.33
CA PHE A 237 3.00 6.09 -3.96
C PHE A 237 4.14 6.72 -3.16
N TYR A 238 3.88 6.98 -1.88
CA TYR A 238 4.82 7.61 -0.97
C TYR A 238 4.89 6.86 0.36
N VAL A 239 6.09 6.85 0.93
CA VAL A 239 6.32 6.50 2.34
C VAL A 239 7.12 7.64 2.97
N ASP A 240 6.63 8.19 4.09
CA ASP A 240 7.22 9.34 4.79
C ASP A 240 7.49 10.54 3.87
N GLY A 241 6.51 10.81 3.00
CA GLY A 241 6.56 11.89 2.00
C GLY A 241 7.55 11.66 0.85
N LYS A 242 8.30 10.55 0.84
CA LYS A 242 9.21 10.18 -0.25
C LYS A 242 8.48 9.32 -1.27
N LYS A 243 8.58 9.67 -2.54
CA LYS A 243 8.05 8.85 -3.63
C LYS A 243 8.82 7.52 -3.70
N VAL A 244 8.09 6.40 -3.63
CA VAL A 244 8.68 5.04 -3.67
C VAL A 244 8.31 4.27 -4.94
N ALA A 245 7.11 4.46 -5.48
CA ALA A 245 6.63 3.78 -6.69
C ALA A 245 5.72 4.68 -7.52
N LYS A 246 5.51 4.33 -8.79
CA LYS A 246 4.56 5.00 -9.69
C LYS A 246 4.05 4.04 -10.76
N THR A 247 2.76 4.12 -11.04
CA THR A 247 2.10 3.47 -12.19
C THR A 247 1.34 4.49 -13.02
N TYR A 248 1.02 4.11 -14.27
CA TYR A 248 0.11 4.84 -15.16
C TYR A 248 -1.28 4.19 -15.21
N GLU A 249 -1.45 3.05 -14.55
CA GLU A 249 -2.75 2.43 -14.33
C GLU A 249 -3.52 3.26 -13.32
N SER A 250 -4.74 3.66 -13.65
CA SER A 250 -5.55 4.55 -12.83
C SER A 250 -7.03 4.26 -13.08
N PRO A 251 -7.73 3.64 -12.12
CA PRO A 251 -9.17 3.51 -12.18
C PRO A 251 -9.85 4.86 -12.42
N GLN A 252 -10.92 4.88 -13.22
CA GLN A 252 -11.60 6.12 -13.65
C GLN A 252 -13.04 6.19 -13.10
N TYR A 253 -13.23 5.65 -11.91
CA TYR A 253 -14.50 5.57 -11.19
C TYR A 253 -14.20 5.66 -9.70
N ARG A 254 -15.24 5.89 -8.90
CA ARG A 254 -15.08 5.95 -7.45
C ARG A 254 -14.76 4.57 -6.88
N MET A 255 -13.92 4.56 -5.87
CA MET A 255 -13.51 3.37 -5.15
C MET A 255 -13.80 3.54 -3.66
N CYS A 256 -14.09 2.45 -2.99
CA CYS A 256 -14.17 2.38 -1.54
C CYS A 256 -12.88 1.84 -0.95
N MET A 257 -12.69 2.08 0.34
CA MET A 257 -11.47 1.75 1.07
C MET A 257 -11.72 0.61 2.05
N ILE A 258 -10.73 -0.26 2.18
CA ILE A 258 -10.72 -1.38 3.10
C ILE A 258 -9.40 -1.35 3.89
N LEU A 259 -9.52 -1.50 5.21
CA LEU A 259 -8.41 -1.72 6.13
C LEU A 259 -8.56 -3.12 6.69
N SER A 260 -7.62 -4.01 6.40
CA SER A 260 -7.73 -5.42 6.75
C SER A 260 -6.40 -6.05 7.15
N MET A 261 -6.47 -7.09 7.96
CA MET A 261 -5.35 -7.90 8.39
C MET A 261 -5.72 -9.38 8.28
N TYR A 262 -4.77 -10.21 7.86
CA TYR A 262 -4.99 -11.61 7.58
C TYR A 262 -3.95 -12.48 8.25
N ILE A 263 -4.37 -13.66 8.69
CA ILE A 263 -3.48 -14.77 9.04
C ILE A 263 -4.02 -16.06 8.41
N ASN A 264 -3.11 -16.98 8.11
CA ASN A 264 -3.42 -18.25 7.46
C ASN A 264 -4.24 -18.04 6.16
N SER A 265 -3.61 -17.41 5.18
CA SER A 265 -4.24 -17.03 3.93
C SER A 265 -3.52 -17.58 2.72
N ASP A 266 -4.19 -17.62 1.57
CA ASP A 266 -3.58 -18.03 0.31
C ASP A 266 -2.28 -17.26 0.00
N PHE A 267 -2.24 -15.98 0.37
CA PHE A 267 -1.09 -15.10 0.17
C PHE A 267 0.02 -15.29 1.22
N SER A 268 -0.34 -15.35 2.51
CA SER A 268 0.65 -15.51 3.60
C SER A 268 1.15 -16.94 3.80
N GLY A 269 0.52 -17.90 3.14
CA GLY A 269 0.61 -19.30 3.51
C GLY A 269 -0.08 -19.61 4.83
N TRP A 270 0.10 -20.86 5.28
CA TRP A 270 -0.62 -21.49 6.40
C TRP A 270 0.27 -21.70 7.64
N ASP A 271 1.44 -21.06 7.66
CA ASP A 271 2.31 -21.09 8.82
C ASP A 271 1.73 -20.20 9.93
N GLU A 272 1.72 -20.70 11.17
CA GLU A 272 1.26 -19.87 12.29
C GLU A 272 2.26 -18.72 12.54
N PRO A 273 1.77 -17.50 12.85
CA PRO A 273 2.61 -16.44 13.39
C PRO A 273 3.37 -16.92 14.63
N GLU A 274 4.61 -16.45 14.85
CA GLU A 274 5.54 -16.95 15.90
C GLU A 274 5.12 -16.69 17.39
N ASN A 275 3.87 -16.97 17.79
CA ASN A 275 3.31 -16.82 19.15
C ASN A 275 3.27 -15.38 19.72
N ASN A 276 3.09 -14.36 18.89
CA ASN A 276 2.95 -12.95 19.32
C ASN A 276 1.49 -12.47 19.42
N TYR A 277 0.56 -13.32 19.89
CA TYR A 277 -0.83 -12.89 20.07
C TYR A 277 -1.00 -12.00 21.32
N PRO A 278 -1.84 -10.95 21.29
CA PRO A 278 -2.58 -10.49 20.12
C PRO A 278 -1.67 -9.84 19.07
N ILE A 279 -1.94 -10.10 17.79
CA ILE A 279 -1.32 -9.37 16.67
C ILE A 279 -2.08 -8.07 16.55
N GLU A 280 -1.39 -6.94 16.68
CA GLU A 280 -2.01 -5.61 16.74
C GLU A 280 -1.52 -4.72 15.59
N TRP A 281 -2.46 -4.11 14.87
CA TRP A 281 -2.18 -3.14 13.82
C TRP A 281 -2.72 -1.78 14.25
N LEU A 282 -1.81 -0.82 14.50
CA LEU A 282 -2.16 0.49 15.02
C LEU A 282 -2.23 1.51 13.88
N ILE A 283 -3.36 2.21 13.78
CA ILE A 283 -3.65 3.21 12.76
C ILE A 283 -4.05 4.50 13.49
N ASP A 284 -3.26 5.55 13.29
CA ASP A 284 -3.45 6.86 13.89
C ASP A 284 -4.54 7.65 13.15
N TYR A 285 -4.41 7.78 11.83
CA TYR A 285 -5.42 8.43 11.02
C TYR A 285 -5.49 7.87 9.60
N VAL A 286 -6.61 8.14 8.95
CA VAL A 286 -6.75 8.13 7.49
C VAL A 286 -7.28 9.48 7.03
N ARG A 287 -6.61 10.10 6.06
CA ARG A 287 -6.98 11.40 5.50
C ARG A 287 -7.00 11.33 3.99
N VAL A 288 -7.97 12.00 3.38
CA VAL A 288 -8.13 12.10 1.93
C VAL A 288 -8.30 13.56 1.55
N TYR A 289 -7.53 13.99 0.57
CA TYR A 289 -7.55 15.35 0.08
C TYR A 289 -7.77 15.40 -1.44
N LYS A 290 -8.39 16.46 -1.92
CA LYS A 290 -8.62 16.74 -3.35
C LYS A 290 -7.74 17.87 -3.84
N ASP A 291 -7.22 17.77 -5.07
CA ASP A 291 -6.49 18.87 -5.70
C ASP A 291 -7.41 20.10 -5.79
N LYS A 292 -6.94 21.23 -5.26
CA LYS A 292 -7.74 22.47 -5.23
C LYS A 292 -8.10 22.98 -6.63
N ASN A 293 -7.37 22.55 -7.65
CA ASN A 293 -7.59 22.94 -9.05
C ASN A 293 -8.44 21.90 -9.81
N GLY A 294 -8.85 20.81 -9.15
CA GLY A 294 -9.53 19.68 -9.77
C GLY A 294 -8.58 18.76 -10.54
N TYR A 295 -9.18 17.77 -11.21
CA TYR A 295 -8.47 16.79 -12.03
C TYR A 295 -8.87 17.00 -13.50
N ASP A 296 -7.90 17.24 -14.38
CA ASP A 296 -8.14 17.39 -15.82
C ASP A 296 -7.94 16.05 -16.52
N GLU A 297 -9.02 15.42 -16.97
CA GLU A 297 -8.95 14.13 -17.67
C GLU A 297 -8.16 14.19 -19.00
N SER A 298 -7.97 15.38 -19.58
CA SER A 298 -7.11 15.54 -20.75
C SER A 298 -5.64 15.29 -20.44
N ASP A 299 -5.23 15.31 -19.17
CA ASP A 299 -3.88 15.01 -18.73
C ASP A 299 -3.46 13.58 -19.06
N ARG A 300 -4.39 12.62 -19.16
CA ARG A 300 -4.07 11.26 -19.61
C ARG A 300 -3.54 11.25 -21.06
N LEU A 301 -4.20 11.98 -21.96
CA LEU A 301 -3.77 12.10 -23.36
C LEU A 301 -2.45 12.87 -23.47
N ASN A 302 -2.31 13.95 -22.70
CA ASN A 302 -1.09 14.75 -22.66
C ASN A 302 0.09 13.95 -22.10
N ASN A 303 -0.15 13.09 -21.10
CA ASN A 303 0.88 12.23 -20.51
C ASN A 303 1.25 11.06 -21.40
N PHE A 304 0.30 10.47 -22.15
CA PHE A 304 0.64 9.51 -23.20
C PHE A 304 1.54 10.15 -24.26
N GLN A 305 1.25 11.37 -24.69
CA GLN A 305 2.12 12.12 -25.61
C GLN A 305 3.51 12.40 -25.01
N ARG A 306 3.59 12.75 -23.70
CA ARG A 306 4.87 12.91 -22.99
C ARG A 306 5.65 11.61 -22.88
N PHE A 307 4.98 10.49 -22.56
CA PHE A 307 5.59 9.17 -22.50
C PHE A 307 6.18 8.74 -23.85
N ILE A 308 5.42 8.92 -24.93
CA ILE A 308 5.91 8.69 -26.30
C ILE A 308 7.13 9.59 -26.58
N LYS A 309 7.08 10.86 -26.18
CA LYS A 309 8.20 11.79 -26.33
C LYS A 309 9.43 11.33 -25.54
N ASP A 310 9.26 10.83 -24.31
CA ASP A 310 10.34 10.34 -23.47
C ASP A 310 10.96 9.05 -24.04
N ILE A 311 10.15 8.11 -24.52
CA ILE A 311 10.65 6.95 -25.28
C ILE A 311 11.45 7.41 -26.49
N CYS A 312 10.92 8.35 -27.29
CA CYS A 312 11.64 8.87 -28.45
C CYS A 312 12.98 9.51 -28.04
N ASN A 313 13.03 10.25 -26.94
CA ASN A 313 14.25 10.86 -26.42
C ASN A 313 15.26 9.80 -25.94
N SER A 314 14.81 8.79 -25.19
CA SER A 314 15.66 7.68 -24.72
C SER A 314 16.21 6.85 -25.89
N LEU A 315 15.39 6.56 -26.91
CA LEU A 315 15.84 5.88 -28.12
C LEU A 315 16.83 6.72 -28.92
N ALA A 316 16.63 8.04 -28.99
CA ALA A 316 17.57 8.95 -29.64
C ALA A 316 18.92 9.00 -28.90
N ALA A 317 18.90 9.06 -27.56
CA ALA A 317 20.11 9.01 -26.73
C ALA A 317 20.85 7.68 -26.92
N PHE A 318 20.14 6.55 -26.85
CA PHE A 318 20.72 5.22 -27.09
C PHE A 318 21.34 5.11 -28.48
N ARG A 319 20.66 5.62 -29.51
CA ARG A 319 21.20 5.64 -30.88
C ARG A 319 22.50 6.43 -30.96
N GLN A 320 22.59 7.57 -30.26
CA GLN A 320 23.81 8.38 -30.24
C GLN A 320 24.97 7.67 -29.55
N GLU A 321 24.71 6.92 -28.47
CA GLU A 321 25.71 6.09 -27.81
C GLU A 321 26.22 4.96 -28.72
N VAL A 322 25.31 4.31 -29.47
CA VAL A 322 25.66 3.27 -30.45
C VAL A 322 26.51 3.84 -31.59
N ASP A 323 26.14 5.01 -32.13
CA ASP A 323 26.90 5.68 -33.20
C ASP A 323 28.32 6.02 -32.71
N LEU A 324 28.46 6.59 -31.50
CA LEU A 324 29.76 6.86 -30.86
C LEU A 324 30.58 5.59 -30.64
N PHE A 325 29.96 4.49 -30.24
CA PHE A 325 30.63 3.20 -30.08
C PHE A 325 31.23 2.70 -31.41
N PHE A 326 30.47 2.78 -32.51
CA PHE A 326 30.96 2.36 -33.82
C PHE A 326 32.05 3.27 -34.38
N GLU A 327 31.97 4.59 -34.18
CA GLU A 327 33.03 5.53 -34.57
C GLU A 327 34.35 5.24 -33.83
N ASN A 328 34.26 4.95 -32.53
CA ASN A 328 35.42 4.64 -31.71
C ASN A 328 36.04 3.29 -32.11
N LEU A 329 35.20 2.28 -32.40
CA LEU A 329 35.63 0.99 -32.93
C LEU A 329 36.33 1.14 -34.29
N HIS A 330 35.76 1.94 -35.20
CA HIS A 330 36.35 2.22 -36.51
C HIS A 330 37.73 2.88 -36.37
N THR A 331 37.83 3.88 -35.49
CA THR A 331 39.10 4.57 -35.21
C THR A 331 40.16 3.60 -34.68
N GLN A 332 39.79 2.71 -33.75
CA GLN A 332 40.72 1.69 -33.25
C GLN A 332 41.16 0.70 -34.33
N PHE A 333 40.24 0.28 -35.21
CA PHE A 333 40.59 -0.57 -36.36
C PHE A 333 41.54 0.13 -37.34
N CYS A 334 41.32 1.41 -37.64
CA CYS A 334 42.22 2.19 -38.49
C CYS A 334 43.63 2.31 -37.88
N LEU A 335 43.73 2.65 -36.59
CA LEU A 335 45.01 2.72 -35.87
C LEU A 335 45.73 1.37 -35.83
N PHE A 336 44.99 0.28 -35.62
CA PHE A 336 45.52 -1.08 -35.66
C PHE A 336 46.05 -1.43 -37.06
N PHE A 337 45.31 -1.07 -38.12
CA PHE A 337 45.71 -1.31 -39.49
C PHE A 337 46.96 -0.48 -39.89
N GLU A 338 47.05 0.78 -39.49
CA GLU A 338 48.25 1.61 -39.67
C GLU A 338 49.48 1.04 -38.94
N GLN A 339 49.30 0.52 -37.71
CA GLN A 339 50.36 -0.19 -36.99
C GLN A 339 50.82 -1.47 -37.71
N ILE A 340 49.91 -2.19 -38.36
CA ILE A 340 50.27 -3.37 -39.16
C ILE A 340 51.02 -2.94 -40.42
N LEU A 341 50.50 -1.96 -41.18
CA LEU A 341 51.10 -1.48 -42.42
C LEU A 341 52.51 -0.91 -42.21
N SER A 342 52.73 -0.18 -41.11
CA SER A 342 54.06 0.35 -40.76
C SER A 342 55.10 -0.73 -40.42
N ARG A 343 54.68 -1.97 -40.18
CA ARG A 343 55.55 -3.12 -39.90
C ARG A 343 55.78 -4.02 -41.12
N ILE A 344 55.14 -3.76 -42.26
CA ILE A 344 55.41 -4.46 -43.51
C ILE A 344 56.65 -3.82 -44.16
N PRO A 345 57.77 -4.55 -44.35
CA PRO A 345 58.92 -4.01 -45.07
C PRO A 345 58.53 -3.69 -46.51
N ALA A 346 58.98 -2.54 -47.05
CA ALA A 346 58.75 -2.12 -48.43
C ALA A 346 59.41 -3.09 -49.44
N LEU A 347 58.76 -4.23 -49.69
CA LEU A 347 59.04 -5.09 -50.82
C LEU A 347 58.28 -4.51 -52.00
N TYR A 348 58.94 -3.68 -52.80
CA TYR A 348 58.81 -3.56 -54.27
C TYR A 348 59.35 -2.20 -54.73
N THR A 349 60.66 -2.12 -54.96
CA THR A 349 61.22 -1.43 -56.14
C THR A 349 62.61 -1.99 -56.40
N THR A 350 62.71 -3.01 -57.26
CA THR A 350 63.94 -3.23 -58.01
C THR A 350 63.63 -3.72 -59.42
N LYS A 351 64.16 -2.93 -60.37
CA LYS A 351 64.54 -3.25 -61.76
C LYS A 351 63.48 -3.19 -62.85
N ILE A 352 63.37 -2.01 -63.45
CA ILE A 352 63.48 -1.88 -64.92
C ILE A 352 64.44 -0.73 -65.22
N SER A 353 65.65 -1.05 -65.69
CA SER A 353 66.35 -0.34 -66.79
C SER A 353 67.80 -0.82 -66.93
N ASN A 354 68.09 -1.30 -68.14
CA ASN A 354 69.37 -1.51 -68.85
C ASN A 354 70.28 -2.67 -68.43
#